data_AF-A0AAV4SDI5-F1
#
_entry.id   AF-A0AAV4SDI5-F1
#
_cell.length_a   1.000
_cell.length_b   1.000
_cell.length_c   1.000
_cell.angle_alpha   90.00
_cell.angle_beta   90.00
_cell.angle_gamma   90.00
#
_symmetry.space_group_name_H-M   'P 1'
#
loop_
_entity.id
_entity.type
_entity.pdbx_description
1 polymer ?
#
loop_
_entity_poly.entity_id
_entity_poly.type
_entity_poly.pdbx_seq_one_letter_code
_entity_poly.pdbx_strand_id
1 'polypeptide(L)'
;MRYFLLRRPRTNMVKFLEDHIFSPCERVRCLTLDLLCGAVPRLEDKVDSLLQPLVYKVVQCLSEPSIKDVKMKALHFLRTYCRHTRDMLMFIKTFYNSIMDSNSDIIKISCLHGISIIFDQDIGDKLYSALVPLVSSFLKGKSHPSVFLACYRALRRIHERVGDERFYNLMSSSCQEAKRNLYELLDF
;
A
#
# COMPACT_ATOMS: atom_id res chain seq x y z
N MET A 1 29.98 -2.46 26.96
CA MET A 1 30.23 -2.04 25.56
C MET A 1 30.12 -3.23 24.59
N ARG A 2 28.93 -3.89 24.48
CA ARG A 2 28.72 -5.11 23.66
C ARG A 2 27.54 -5.03 22.67
N TYR A 3 26.88 -3.89 22.52
CA TYR A 3 25.67 -3.74 21.68
C TYR A 3 25.90 -3.19 20.27
N PHE A 4 27.14 -2.87 19.88
CA PHE A 4 27.41 -2.23 18.59
C PHE A 4 27.59 -3.21 17.41
N LEU A 5 27.93 -4.48 17.66
CA LEU A 5 28.24 -5.45 16.60
C LEU A 5 27.00 -6.12 15.99
N LEU A 6 25.88 -6.19 16.71
CA LEU A 6 24.61 -6.75 16.20
C LEU A 6 23.77 -5.77 15.37
N ARG A 7 24.16 -4.48 15.30
CA ARG A 7 23.37 -3.46 14.59
C ARG A 7 23.57 -3.48 13.07
N ARG A 8 24.73 -3.92 12.58
CA ARG A 8 25.08 -4.00 11.15
C ARG A 8 24.43 -5.16 10.36
N PRO A 9 24.25 -6.38 10.89
CA PRO A 9 23.71 -7.49 10.09
C PRO A 9 22.27 -7.26 9.60
N ARG A 10 21.39 -6.64 10.41
CA ARG A 10 19.99 -6.37 10.01
C ARG A 10 19.91 -5.40 8.82
N THR A 11 20.68 -4.32 8.87
CA THR A 11 20.74 -3.33 7.78
C THR A 11 21.35 -3.94 6.51
N ASN A 12 22.43 -4.72 6.64
CA ASN A 12 23.05 -5.37 5.48
C ASN A 12 22.12 -6.42 4.86
N MET A 13 21.36 -7.16 5.66
CA MET A 13 20.36 -8.10 5.17
C MET A 13 19.25 -7.39 4.39
N VAL A 14 18.69 -6.30 4.92
CA VAL A 14 17.64 -5.55 4.21
C VAL A 14 18.17 -4.96 2.90
N LYS A 15 19.37 -4.38 2.90
CA LYS A 15 20.02 -3.89 1.67
C LYS A 15 20.27 -4.99 0.65
N PHE A 16 20.77 -6.14 1.09
CA PHE A 16 20.96 -7.29 0.22
C PHE A 16 19.64 -7.73 -0.41
N LEU A 17 18.56 -7.82 0.37
CA LEU A 17 17.23 -8.17 -0.15
C LEU A 17 16.70 -7.09 -1.10
N GLU A 18 16.87 -5.81 -0.76
CA GLU A 18 16.50 -4.67 -1.58
C GLU A 18 17.08 -4.75 -3.00
N ASP A 19 18.36 -5.13 -3.14
CA ASP A 19 19.04 -5.26 -4.42
C ASP A 19 18.45 -6.39 -5.30
N HIS A 20 17.73 -7.34 -4.70
CA HIS A 20 17.16 -8.50 -5.37
C HIS A 20 15.64 -8.41 -5.61
N ILE A 21 14.99 -7.29 -5.25
CA ILE A 21 13.54 -7.06 -5.48
C ILE A 21 13.22 -7.08 -6.99
N PHE A 22 14.15 -6.61 -7.82
CA PHE A 22 14.01 -6.57 -9.28
C PHE A 22 14.91 -7.58 -10.00
N SER A 23 15.28 -8.67 -9.32
CA SER A 23 16.05 -9.75 -9.95
C SER A 23 15.35 -10.25 -11.23
N PRO A 24 16.09 -10.54 -12.32
CA PRO A 24 15.52 -11.09 -13.54
C PRO A 24 14.89 -12.48 -13.31
N CYS A 25 15.33 -13.20 -12.27
CA CYS A 25 14.71 -14.45 -11.86
C CYS A 25 13.50 -14.20 -10.96
N GLU A 26 12.30 -14.56 -11.43
CA GLU A 26 11.05 -14.49 -10.67
C GLU A 26 11.15 -15.17 -9.29
N ARG A 27 11.70 -16.40 -9.26
CA ARG A 27 11.85 -17.15 -8.01
C ARG A 27 12.67 -16.38 -6.98
N VAL A 28 13.73 -15.69 -7.39
CA VAL A 28 14.54 -14.85 -6.51
C VAL A 28 13.71 -13.68 -5.99
N ARG A 29 12.92 -12.99 -6.83
CA ARG A 29 12.05 -11.90 -6.37
C ARG A 29 11.00 -12.37 -5.36
N CYS A 30 10.37 -13.50 -5.63
CA CYS A 30 9.43 -14.13 -4.70
C CYS A 30 10.08 -14.43 -3.36
N LEU A 31 11.25 -15.09 -3.37
CA LEU A 31 12.00 -15.41 -2.15
C LEU A 31 12.44 -14.14 -1.41
N THR A 32 12.88 -13.11 -2.13
CA THR A 32 13.25 -11.81 -1.56
C THR A 32 12.09 -11.19 -0.79
N LEU A 33 10.89 -11.13 -1.40
CA LEU A 33 9.70 -10.57 -0.76
C LEU A 33 9.25 -11.40 0.44
N ASP A 34 9.33 -12.73 0.37
CA ASP A 34 9.03 -13.62 1.52
C ASP A 34 10.03 -13.43 2.67
N LEU A 35 11.33 -13.32 2.36
CA LEU A 35 12.37 -13.09 3.35
C LEU A 35 12.22 -11.72 4.00
N LEU A 36 11.85 -10.69 3.22
CA LEU A 36 11.51 -9.37 3.76
C LEU A 36 10.31 -9.45 4.71
N CYS A 37 9.23 -10.17 4.35
CA CYS A 37 8.10 -10.43 5.23
C CYS A 37 8.54 -11.08 6.55
N GLY A 38 9.35 -12.13 6.48
CA GLY A 38 9.87 -12.83 7.67
C GLY A 38 10.84 -11.99 8.51
N ALA A 39 11.49 -11.01 7.90
CA ALA A 39 12.40 -10.08 8.57
C ALA A 39 11.67 -9.00 9.36
N VAL A 40 10.52 -8.48 8.88
CA VAL A 40 9.80 -7.35 9.49
C VAL A 40 9.65 -7.45 11.01
N PRO A 41 9.08 -8.51 11.60
CA PRO A 41 8.90 -8.61 13.05
C PRO A 41 10.23 -8.63 13.83
N ARG A 42 11.35 -8.98 13.17
CA ARG A 42 12.69 -9.10 13.76
C ARG A 42 13.51 -7.81 13.66
N LEU A 43 13.00 -6.78 12.98
CA LEU A 43 13.67 -5.49 12.86
C LEU A 43 13.45 -4.58 14.08
N GLU A 44 12.47 -4.90 14.94
CA GLU A 44 12.17 -4.20 16.19
C GLU A 44 11.99 -2.68 15.97
N ASP A 45 12.85 -1.84 16.56
CA ASP A 45 12.82 -0.38 16.47
C ASP A 45 13.27 0.17 15.11
N LYS A 46 13.81 -0.67 14.23
CA LYS A 46 14.37 -0.26 12.93
C LYS A 46 13.42 -0.45 11.75
N VAL A 47 12.23 -1.01 11.98
CA VAL A 47 11.23 -1.32 10.95
C VAL A 47 11.05 -0.13 9.99
N ASP A 48 10.71 1.04 10.52
CA ASP A 48 10.43 2.21 9.67
C ASP A 48 11.68 2.72 8.94
N SER A 49 12.81 2.85 9.66
CA SER A 49 14.06 3.36 9.09
C SER A 49 14.63 2.50 7.94
N LEU A 50 14.30 1.21 7.92
CA LEU A 50 14.83 0.26 6.94
C LEU A 50 13.80 -0.08 5.85
N LEU A 51 12.51 -0.13 6.17
CA LEU A 51 11.48 -0.61 5.24
C LEU A 51 10.72 0.53 4.55
N GLN A 52 10.61 1.72 5.16
CA GLN A 52 9.95 2.87 4.53
C GLN A 52 10.53 3.21 3.14
N PRO A 53 11.87 3.22 2.94
CA PRO A 53 12.45 3.48 1.62
C PRO A 53 12.12 2.41 0.58
N LEU A 54 11.76 1.20 1.01
CA LEU A 54 11.44 0.08 0.11
C LEU A 54 10.03 0.12 -0.43
N VAL A 55 9.11 0.88 0.18
CA VAL A 55 7.69 0.93 -0.22
C VAL A 55 7.55 1.25 -1.71
N TYR A 56 8.28 2.25 -2.19
CA TYR A 56 8.27 2.62 -3.62
C TYR A 56 8.70 1.46 -4.51
N LYS A 57 9.83 0.81 -4.18
CA LYS A 57 10.36 -0.33 -4.95
C LYS A 57 9.36 -1.49 -5.00
N VAL A 58 8.76 -1.82 -3.87
CA VAL A 58 7.78 -2.92 -3.79
C VAL A 58 6.49 -2.59 -4.55
N VAL A 59 6.06 -1.33 -4.57
CA VAL A 59 4.92 -0.89 -5.38
C VAL A 59 5.20 -1.08 -6.88
N GLN A 60 6.44 -0.88 -7.34
CA GLN A 60 6.78 -1.12 -8.75
C GLN A 60 6.67 -2.60 -9.15
N CYS A 61 6.84 -3.55 -8.22
CA CYS A 61 6.60 -4.98 -8.48
C CYS A 61 5.15 -5.29 -8.88
N LEU A 62 4.21 -4.38 -8.63
CA LEU A 62 2.81 -4.53 -9.00
C LEU A 62 2.52 -4.21 -10.48
N SER A 63 3.52 -3.72 -11.23
CA SER A 63 3.41 -3.40 -12.65
C SER A 63 3.35 -4.62 -13.56
N GLU A 64 3.82 -5.79 -13.12
CA GLU A 64 4.16 -6.90 -14.01
C GLU A 64 2.92 -7.73 -14.40
N PRO A 65 2.46 -7.73 -15.67
CA PRO A 65 1.17 -8.32 -16.04
C PRO A 65 1.07 -9.83 -15.78
N SER A 66 2.18 -10.55 -15.89
CA SER A 66 2.21 -12.02 -15.94
C SER A 66 2.49 -12.70 -14.60
N ILE A 67 2.93 -11.97 -13.58
CA ILE A 67 3.53 -12.58 -12.39
C ILE A 67 2.67 -12.37 -11.16
N LYS A 68 1.60 -13.16 -11.09
CA LYS A 68 0.62 -13.14 -10.01
C LYS A 68 1.29 -13.34 -8.63
N ASP A 69 2.28 -14.22 -8.55
CA ASP A 69 2.92 -14.58 -7.27
C ASP A 69 3.76 -13.44 -6.70
N VAL A 70 4.54 -12.74 -7.54
CA VAL A 70 5.30 -11.56 -7.13
C VAL A 70 4.35 -10.46 -6.64
N LYS A 71 3.23 -10.22 -7.33
CA LYS A 71 2.22 -9.25 -6.89
C LYS A 71 1.66 -9.59 -5.52
N MET A 72 1.25 -10.84 -5.33
CA MET A 72 0.70 -11.30 -4.06
C MET A 72 1.71 -11.17 -2.92
N LYS A 73 2.98 -11.51 -3.17
CA LYS A 73 4.06 -11.37 -2.18
C LYS A 73 4.39 -9.90 -1.89
N ALA A 74 4.36 -9.03 -2.89
CA ALA A 74 4.54 -7.58 -2.71
C ALA A 74 3.42 -6.98 -1.84
N LEU A 75 2.16 -7.33 -2.12
CA LEU A 75 1.02 -6.92 -1.30
C LEU A 75 1.12 -7.49 0.12
N HIS A 76 1.55 -8.75 0.27
CA HIS A 76 1.79 -9.34 1.58
C HIS A 76 2.89 -8.60 2.34
N PHE A 77 4.00 -8.23 1.69
CA PHE A 77 5.03 -7.42 2.32
C PHE A 77 4.49 -6.08 2.81
N LEU A 78 3.75 -5.36 1.97
CA LEU A 78 3.14 -4.08 2.34
C LEU A 78 2.17 -4.24 3.53
N ARG A 79 1.34 -5.28 3.55
CA ARG A 79 0.48 -5.63 4.70
C ARG A 79 1.30 -5.92 5.96
N THR A 80 2.35 -6.72 5.83
CA THR A 80 3.21 -7.08 6.97
C THR A 80 3.89 -5.84 7.53
N TYR A 81 4.39 -4.95 6.68
CA TYR A 81 5.00 -3.70 7.11
C TYR A 81 3.97 -2.77 7.78
N CYS A 82 2.80 -2.61 7.16
CA CYS A 82 1.65 -1.87 7.71
C CYS A 82 1.31 -2.31 9.16
N ARG A 83 1.42 -3.59 9.48
CA ARG A 83 1.14 -4.10 10.85
C ARG A 83 2.25 -3.84 11.88
N HIS A 84 3.45 -3.50 11.45
CA HIS A 84 4.63 -3.36 12.33
C HIS A 84 5.24 -1.96 12.34
N THR A 85 4.82 -1.08 11.43
CA THR A 85 5.27 0.32 11.41
C THR A 85 4.80 1.05 12.66
N ARG A 86 5.65 1.94 13.21
CA ARG A 86 5.25 2.85 14.30
C ARG A 86 4.65 4.15 13.76
N ASP A 87 4.80 4.40 12.47
CA ASP A 87 4.30 5.60 11.78
C ASP A 87 3.42 5.21 10.59
N MET A 88 2.21 4.73 10.91
CA MET A 88 1.19 4.36 9.93
C MET A 88 0.81 5.50 8.99
N LEU A 89 0.83 6.74 9.47
CA LEU A 89 0.49 7.90 8.64
C LEU A 89 1.56 8.13 7.57
N MET A 90 2.83 8.03 7.95
CA MET A 90 3.94 8.10 7.00
C MET A 90 3.90 6.93 6.00
N PHE A 91 3.60 5.71 6.46
CA PHE A 91 3.39 4.58 5.57
C PHE A 91 2.30 4.86 4.53
N ILE A 92 1.10 5.31 4.94
CA ILE A 92 -0.01 5.63 4.04
C ILE A 92 0.40 6.70 3.02
N LYS A 93 1.08 7.77 3.46
CA LYS A 93 1.55 8.85 2.59
C LYS A 93 2.55 8.34 1.56
N THR A 94 3.56 7.58 1.97
CA THR A 94 4.56 7.05 1.03
C THR A 94 3.97 6.01 0.08
N PHE A 95 3.08 5.15 0.56
CA PHE A 95 2.35 4.20 -0.29
C PHE A 95 1.56 4.94 -1.35
N TYR A 96 0.78 5.96 -0.97
CA TYR A 96 0.01 6.76 -1.92
C TYR A 96 0.88 7.52 -2.92
N ASN A 97 1.93 8.20 -2.45
CA ASN A 97 2.85 8.93 -3.34
C ASN A 97 3.49 7.96 -4.35
N SER A 98 3.83 6.74 -3.93
CA SER A 98 4.36 5.71 -4.84
C SER A 98 3.37 5.30 -5.94
N ILE A 99 2.06 5.37 -5.67
CA ILE A 99 1.01 5.12 -6.67
C ILE A 99 0.89 6.31 -7.63
N MET A 100 0.86 7.53 -7.08
CA MET A 100 0.68 8.76 -7.84
C MET A 100 1.86 9.07 -8.75
N ASP A 101 3.08 8.82 -8.27
CA ASP A 101 4.32 8.98 -9.03
C ASP A 101 4.44 7.90 -10.14
N SER A 102 3.62 6.86 -10.08
CA SER A 102 3.59 5.83 -11.12
C SER A 102 2.76 6.29 -12.33
N ASN A 103 3.40 6.31 -13.50
CA ASN A 103 2.71 6.53 -14.78
C ASN A 103 1.95 5.28 -15.27
N SER A 104 1.93 4.19 -14.50
CA SER A 104 1.33 2.91 -14.90
C SER A 104 -0.04 2.72 -14.27
N ASP A 105 -1.08 2.67 -15.11
CA ASP A 105 -2.43 2.36 -14.65
C ASP A 105 -2.53 0.93 -14.07
N ILE A 106 -1.68 0.00 -14.49
CA ILE A 106 -1.60 -1.35 -13.92
C ILE A 106 -1.18 -1.30 -12.44
N ILE A 107 -0.20 -0.46 -12.10
CA ILE A 107 0.22 -0.24 -10.71
C ILE A 107 -0.94 0.35 -9.92
N LYS A 108 -1.57 1.42 -10.43
CA LYS A 108 -2.71 2.07 -9.77
C LYS A 108 -3.83 1.07 -9.48
N ILE A 109 -4.25 0.30 -10.48
CA ILE A 109 -5.30 -0.73 -10.34
C ILE A 109 -4.89 -1.78 -9.30
N SER A 110 -3.66 -2.29 -9.38
CA SER A 110 -3.17 -3.33 -8.47
C SER A 110 -3.09 -2.83 -7.03
N CYS A 111 -2.65 -1.59 -6.81
CA CYS A 111 -2.60 -0.96 -5.49
C CYS A 111 -4.01 -0.71 -4.94
N LEU A 112 -4.93 -0.18 -5.75
CA LEU A 112 -6.32 0.09 -5.35
C LEU A 112 -7.04 -1.20 -4.94
N HIS A 113 -6.92 -2.28 -5.73
CA HIS A 113 -7.42 -3.59 -5.33
C HIS A 113 -6.70 -4.12 -4.06
N GLY A 114 -5.41 -3.86 -3.95
CA GLY A 114 -4.56 -4.24 -2.83
C GLY A 114 -4.88 -3.55 -1.51
N ILE A 115 -5.61 -2.43 -1.48
CA ILE A 115 -5.96 -1.71 -0.25
C ILE A 115 -6.64 -2.63 0.77
N SER A 116 -7.57 -3.46 0.33
CA SER A 116 -8.28 -4.41 1.21
C SER A 116 -7.37 -5.50 1.80
N ILE A 117 -6.26 -5.79 1.13
CA ILE A 117 -5.24 -6.76 1.56
C ILE A 117 -4.25 -6.09 2.52
N ILE A 118 -3.80 -4.87 2.21
CA ILE A 118 -2.80 -4.14 2.99
C ILE A 118 -3.39 -3.68 4.33
N PHE A 119 -4.59 -3.12 4.29
CA PHE A 119 -5.33 -2.64 5.46
C PHE A 119 -6.41 -3.65 5.78
N ASP A 120 -6.03 -4.83 6.26
CA ASP A 120 -6.96 -5.93 6.49
C ASP A 120 -7.72 -5.85 7.83
N GLN A 121 -7.38 -4.86 8.66
CA GLN A 121 -7.99 -4.56 9.95
C GLN A 121 -8.57 -3.14 9.94
N ASP A 122 -9.43 -2.82 10.91
CA ASP A 122 -9.86 -1.44 11.15
C ASP A 122 -8.65 -0.63 11.67
N ILE A 123 -8.26 0.40 10.90
CA ILE A 123 -7.11 1.27 11.20
C ILE A 123 -7.52 2.54 11.96
N GLY A 124 -8.81 2.70 12.27
CA GLY A 124 -9.37 3.84 12.98
C GLY A 124 -9.55 5.08 12.11
N ASP A 125 -10.45 5.97 12.56
CA ASP A 125 -10.91 7.13 11.78
C ASP A 125 -9.79 8.09 11.42
N LYS A 126 -8.79 8.26 12.29
CA LYS A 126 -7.63 9.13 12.03
C LYS A 126 -6.81 8.66 10.83
N LEU A 127 -6.67 7.35 10.62
CA LEU A 127 -5.91 6.82 9.49
C LEU A 127 -6.80 6.71 8.25
N TYR A 128 -8.09 6.38 8.42
CA TYR A 128 -9.04 6.45 7.31
C TYR A 128 -9.23 7.87 6.78
N SER A 129 -9.17 8.91 7.61
CA SER A 129 -9.28 10.30 7.15
C SER A 129 -8.07 10.74 6.33
N ALA A 130 -6.93 10.06 6.47
CA ALA A 130 -5.82 10.18 5.55
C ALA A 130 -6.03 9.33 4.29
N LEU A 131 -6.49 8.08 4.43
CA LEU A 131 -6.57 7.14 3.31
C LEU A 131 -7.71 7.45 2.32
N VAL A 132 -8.92 7.74 2.81
CA VAL A 132 -10.13 7.90 1.99
C VAL A 132 -9.99 9.05 0.98
N PRO A 133 -9.54 10.27 1.37
CA PRO A 133 -9.38 11.35 0.41
C PRO A 133 -8.36 11.03 -0.67
N LEU A 134 -7.27 10.34 -0.29
CA LEU A 134 -6.22 9.90 -1.21
C LEU A 134 -6.77 8.89 -2.23
N VAL A 135 -7.51 7.88 -1.79
CA VAL A 135 -8.13 6.91 -2.70
C VAL A 135 -9.15 7.61 -3.61
N SER A 136 -10.01 8.47 -3.06
CA SER A 136 -11.03 9.17 -3.83
C SER A 136 -10.47 10.12 -4.89
N SER A 137 -9.18 10.48 -4.84
CA SER A 137 -8.57 11.34 -5.86
C SER A 137 -8.61 10.71 -7.26
N PHE A 138 -8.65 9.38 -7.35
CA PHE A 138 -8.75 8.65 -8.62
C PHE A 138 -10.16 8.67 -9.23
N LEU A 139 -11.17 9.18 -8.52
CA LEU A 139 -12.51 9.44 -9.06
C LEU A 139 -12.62 10.79 -9.77
N LYS A 140 -11.54 11.58 -9.82
CA LYS A 140 -11.53 12.90 -10.47
C LYS A 140 -10.98 12.80 -11.89
N GLY A 141 -11.47 13.66 -12.79
CA GLY A 141 -10.89 13.89 -14.12
C GLY A 141 -10.98 12.70 -15.09
N LYS A 142 -10.09 12.67 -16.08
CA LYS A 142 -10.03 11.63 -17.15
C LYS A 142 -9.25 10.38 -16.72
N SER A 143 -9.50 9.87 -15.51
CA SER A 143 -8.88 8.62 -15.05
C SER A 143 -9.29 7.46 -15.96
N HIS A 144 -8.38 6.52 -16.21
CA HIS A 144 -8.67 5.35 -17.04
C HIS A 144 -9.85 4.55 -16.44
N PRO A 145 -10.82 4.04 -17.23
CA PRO A 145 -12.02 3.39 -16.71
C PRO A 145 -11.74 2.26 -15.71
N SER A 146 -10.69 1.46 -15.94
CA SER A 146 -10.29 0.39 -15.03
C SER A 146 -9.73 0.90 -13.70
N VAL A 147 -9.04 2.04 -13.69
CA VAL A 147 -8.55 2.69 -12.46
C VAL A 147 -9.73 3.23 -11.67
N PHE A 148 -10.69 3.85 -12.36
CA PHE A 148 -11.92 4.35 -11.77
C PHE A 148 -12.71 3.22 -11.09
N LEU A 149 -12.91 2.08 -11.77
CA LEU A 149 -13.59 0.92 -11.20
C LEU A 149 -12.83 0.34 -9.99
N ALA A 150 -11.50 0.25 -10.06
CA ALA A 150 -10.69 -0.22 -8.95
C ALA A 150 -10.80 0.71 -7.73
N CYS A 151 -10.83 2.02 -7.97
CA CYS A 151 -11.04 3.04 -6.94
C CYS A 151 -12.41 2.90 -6.28
N TYR A 152 -13.48 2.81 -7.07
CA TYR A 152 -14.83 2.59 -6.57
C TYR A 152 -14.89 1.34 -5.66
N ARG A 153 -14.32 0.22 -6.11
CA ARG A 153 -14.26 -1.02 -5.32
C ARG A 153 -13.50 -0.84 -4.02
N ALA A 154 -12.37 -0.13 -4.04
CA ALA A 154 -11.60 0.16 -2.84
C ALA A 154 -12.40 0.99 -1.83
N LEU A 155 -13.06 2.06 -2.29
CA LEU A 155 -13.92 2.91 -1.45
C LEU A 155 -15.11 2.14 -0.89
N ARG A 156 -15.78 1.32 -1.71
CA ARG A 156 -16.87 0.45 -1.26
C ARG A 156 -16.41 -0.53 -0.17
N ARG A 157 -15.21 -1.10 -0.27
CA ARG A 157 -14.66 -1.97 0.78
C ARG A 157 -14.36 -1.21 2.07
N ILE A 158 -13.92 0.05 1.97
CA ILE A 158 -13.74 0.91 3.15
C ILE A 158 -15.11 1.21 3.77
N HIS A 159 -16.11 1.57 2.96
CA HIS A 159 -17.49 1.80 3.38
C HIS A 159 -18.08 0.59 4.12
N GLU A 160 -17.98 -0.61 3.55
CA GLU A 160 -18.43 -1.87 4.17
C GLU A 160 -17.76 -2.12 5.53
N ARG A 161 -16.54 -1.61 5.76
CA ARG A 161 -15.79 -1.83 7.00
C ARG A 161 -16.08 -0.78 8.08
N VAL A 162 -16.19 0.49 7.71
CA VAL A 162 -16.38 1.59 8.67
C VAL A 162 -17.85 1.91 8.93
N GLY A 163 -18.73 1.51 8.01
CA GLY A 163 -20.16 1.82 8.03
C GLY A 163 -20.50 3.19 7.45
N ASP A 164 -21.76 3.37 7.08
CA ASP A 164 -22.28 4.51 6.33
C ASP A 164 -21.91 5.86 6.95
N GLU A 165 -22.33 6.11 8.20
CA GLU A 165 -22.16 7.41 8.87
C GLU A 165 -20.68 7.83 8.94
N ARG A 166 -19.80 6.90 9.38
CA ARG A 166 -18.35 7.14 9.44
C ARG A 166 -17.79 7.37 8.05
N PHE A 167 -18.19 6.59 7.06
CA PHE A 167 -17.68 6.73 5.69
C PHE A 167 -18.05 8.07 5.06
N TYR A 168 -19.29 8.53 5.18
CA TYR A 168 -19.71 9.81 4.64
C TYR A 168 -19.00 10.99 5.34
N ASN A 169 -18.78 10.88 6.66
CA ASN A 169 -17.95 11.84 7.40
C ASN A 169 -16.51 11.86 6.90
N LEU A 170 -15.90 10.71 6.61
CA LEU A 170 -14.56 10.63 6.04
C LEU A 170 -14.49 11.23 4.63
N MET A 171 -15.50 10.95 3.79
CA MET A 171 -15.63 11.52 2.45
C MET A 171 -15.90 13.02 2.45
N SER A 172 -16.35 13.62 3.56
CA SER A 172 -16.62 15.07 3.65
C SER A 172 -15.41 15.94 3.28
N SER A 173 -14.19 15.44 3.47
CA SER A 173 -12.94 16.10 3.11
C SER A 173 -12.51 15.90 1.64
N SER A 174 -13.15 14.98 0.91
CA SER A 174 -12.92 14.77 -0.51
C SER A 174 -13.55 15.89 -1.37
N CYS A 175 -13.06 16.09 -2.60
CA CYS A 175 -13.64 17.13 -3.46
C CYS A 175 -15.05 16.75 -3.93
N GLN A 176 -15.81 17.77 -4.34
CA GLN A 176 -17.20 17.61 -4.78
C GLN A 176 -17.36 16.67 -5.99
N GLU A 177 -16.45 16.73 -6.96
CA GLU A 177 -16.48 15.85 -8.14
C GLU A 177 -16.36 14.36 -7.74
N ALA A 178 -15.39 14.03 -6.89
CA ALA A 178 -15.20 12.66 -6.42
C ALA A 178 -16.41 12.16 -5.60
N LYS A 179 -17.01 13.03 -4.78
CA LYS A 179 -18.24 12.72 -4.03
C LYS A 179 -19.40 12.43 -4.98
N ARG A 180 -19.63 13.31 -5.96
CA ARG A 180 -20.69 13.17 -6.95
C ARG A 180 -20.56 11.85 -7.71
N ASN A 181 -19.38 11.58 -8.26
CA ASN A 181 -19.11 10.35 -9.01
C ASN A 181 -19.30 9.09 -8.16
N LEU A 182 -18.98 9.15 -6.86
CA LEU A 182 -19.20 8.02 -5.95
C LEU A 182 -20.68 7.82 -5.62
N TYR A 183 -21.42 8.90 -5.36
CA TYR A 183 -22.84 8.84 -5.00
C TYR A 183 -23.70 8.35 -6.17
N GLU A 184 -23.40 8.80 -7.40
CA GLU A 184 -24.05 8.30 -8.63
C GLU A 184 -23.85 6.79 -8.83
N LEU A 185 -22.85 6.16 -8.19
CA LEU A 185 -22.55 4.72 -8.28
C LEU A 185 -23.00 3.90 -7.08
N LEU A 186 -23.45 4.54 -5.99
CA LEU A 186 -23.91 3.87 -4.78
C LEU A 186 -25.45 3.78 -4.70
N ASP A 187 -26.16 4.12 -5.78
CA ASP A 187 -27.63 4.16 -5.88
C ASP A 187 -28.29 5.03 -4.79
N PHE A 188 -27.99 6.34 -4.82
CA PHE A 188 -28.83 7.41 -4.27
C PHE A 188 -29.24 8.38 -5.37
#